data_AF-A0A379PN71-F1
#
_entry.id   AF-A0A379PN71-F1
#
_cell.length_a   1.000
_cell.length_b   1.000
_cell.length_c   1.000
_cell.angle_alpha   90.00
_cell.angle_beta   90.00
_cell.angle_gamma   90.00
#
_symmetry.space_group_name_H-M   'P 1'
#
loop_
_entity.id
_entity.type
_entity.pdbx_description
1 polymer ?
#
loop_
_entity_poly.entity_id
_entity_poly.type
_entity_poly.pdbx_seq_one_letter_code
_entity_poly.pdbx_strand_id
1 'polypeptide(L)'
;MDIIDISASTVQQHNAQFPREVEIVREVDRILRMRLFPHKRVWVDVRFDYGMAEHSSSKVTLMQISGEVHGIAEVRFQGLFLWQDFQTFFYEVVPHELAHVLMELRCAERGVTMDKAHSDEWIDLVLDINPDAEPAAKVKGNFDDRPVKLQKGGIACECDCDDLSSFVVVANTPSTVMKLKGEDLCCSECSSAYRRIQKEHWPAEILSALSFYEGVMERKVHNAPLSR
;
A
#
# COMPACT_ATOMS: atom_id res chain seq x y z
N MET A 1 -19.33 8.67 -8.08
CA MET A 1 -19.06 8.71 -6.63
C MET A 1 -18.10 9.85 -6.43
N ASP A 2 -18.48 10.85 -5.65
CA ASP A 2 -17.66 12.04 -5.46
C ASP A 2 -16.68 11.84 -4.31
N ILE A 3 -15.61 12.63 -4.30
CA ILE A 3 -14.67 12.66 -3.18
C ILE A 3 -15.41 13.18 -1.95
N ILE A 4 -15.30 12.45 -0.83
CA ILE A 4 -15.94 12.83 0.43
C ILE A 4 -15.16 14.00 1.02
N ASP A 5 -15.83 15.08 1.41
CA ASP A 5 -15.19 16.19 2.12
C ASP A 5 -14.79 15.77 3.54
N ILE A 6 -13.53 16.04 3.92
CA ILE A 6 -12.94 15.64 5.19
C ILE A 6 -12.31 16.86 5.84
N SER A 7 -12.72 17.16 7.08
CA SER A 7 -12.03 18.14 7.92
C SER A 7 -10.68 17.58 8.40
N ALA A 8 -9.62 17.80 7.61
CA ALA A 8 -8.23 17.46 7.93
C ALA A 8 -7.34 18.68 7.68
N SER A 9 -6.82 19.30 8.75
CA SER A 9 -6.06 20.56 8.64
C SER A 9 -4.64 20.38 8.10
N THR A 10 -4.07 19.19 8.30
CA THR A 10 -2.69 18.85 7.89
C THR A 10 -2.67 18.25 6.50
N VAL A 11 -3.71 17.53 6.08
CA VAL A 11 -3.81 16.92 4.75
C VAL A 11 -4.36 17.94 3.76
N GLN A 12 -3.54 18.35 2.78
CA GLN A 12 -3.95 19.34 1.77
C GLN A 12 -4.78 18.72 0.65
N GLN A 13 -4.57 17.43 0.35
CA GLN A 13 -5.32 16.75 -0.69
C GLN A 13 -5.53 15.28 -0.35
N HIS A 14 -6.68 14.75 -0.76
CA HIS A 14 -6.94 13.31 -0.78
C HIS A 14 -7.91 12.92 -1.91
N ASN A 15 -8.09 11.62 -2.14
CA ASN A 15 -9.12 11.07 -3.04
C ASN A 15 -10.02 10.02 -2.36
N ALA A 16 -10.24 10.13 -1.05
CA ALA A 16 -11.17 9.26 -0.32
C ALA A 16 -12.60 9.35 -0.88
N GLN A 17 -13.19 8.19 -1.15
CA GLN A 17 -14.55 7.97 -1.65
C GLN A 17 -15.31 6.92 -0.83
N PHE A 18 -14.63 6.17 0.05
CA PHE A 18 -15.23 5.14 0.91
C PHE A 18 -15.04 5.45 2.41
N PRO A 19 -15.92 4.96 3.32
CA PRO A 19 -15.83 5.25 4.75
C PRO A 19 -14.47 4.88 5.38
N ARG A 20 -13.92 3.69 5.06
CA ARG A 20 -12.61 3.28 5.57
C ARG A 20 -11.48 4.18 5.08
N GLU A 21 -11.56 4.68 3.85
CA GLU A 21 -10.58 5.64 3.32
C GLU A 21 -10.64 6.97 4.08
N VAL A 22 -11.85 7.43 4.43
CA VAL A 22 -12.04 8.63 5.25
C VAL A 22 -11.41 8.46 6.64
N GLU A 23 -11.56 7.28 7.25
CA GLU A 23 -10.93 6.97 8.54
C GLU A 23 -9.39 7.02 8.44
N ILE A 24 -8.81 6.48 7.38
CA ILE A 24 -7.36 6.55 7.14
C ILE A 24 -6.89 7.99 6.96
N VAL A 25 -7.59 8.83 6.19
CA VAL A 25 -7.22 10.25 6.03
C VAL A 25 -7.26 10.99 7.37
N ARG A 26 -8.29 10.75 8.18
CA ARG A 26 -8.41 11.35 9.52
C ARG A 26 -7.30 10.90 10.45
N GLU A 27 -6.91 9.62 10.36
CA GLU A 27 -5.85 9.08 11.19
C GLU A 27 -4.48 9.64 10.80
N VAL A 28 -4.20 9.73 9.50
CA VAL A 28 -3.01 10.42 8.98
C VAL A 28 -2.96 11.86 9.51
N ASP A 29 -4.05 12.61 9.38
CA ASP A 29 -4.13 13.99 9.90
C ASP A 29 -3.89 14.05 11.42
N ARG A 30 -4.51 13.16 12.19
CA ARG A 30 -4.36 13.09 13.65
C ARG A 30 -2.91 12.84 14.04
N ILE A 31 -2.27 11.81 13.46
CA ILE A 31 -0.88 11.44 13.75
C ILE A 31 0.06 12.59 13.45
N LEU A 32 -0.09 13.23 12.29
CA LEU A 32 0.77 14.34 11.87
C LEU A 32 0.57 15.60 12.73
N ARG A 33 -0.67 15.90 13.14
CA ARG A 33 -0.94 17.00 14.08
C ARG A 33 -0.28 16.80 15.44
N MET A 34 -0.40 15.61 16.00
CA MET A 34 0.21 15.29 17.31
C MET A 34 1.74 15.43 17.28
N ARG A 35 2.34 15.26 16.11
CA ARG A 35 3.80 15.39 15.88
C ARG A 35 4.22 16.74 15.36
N LEU A 36 3.32 17.73 15.40
CA LEU A 36 3.54 19.12 14.99
C LEU A 36 4.10 19.22 13.56
N PHE A 37 3.62 18.36 12.66
CA PHE A 37 4.08 18.34 11.28
C PHE A 37 3.94 19.73 10.62
N PRO A 38 4.98 20.23 9.91
CA PRO A 38 5.01 21.59 9.38
C PRO A 38 4.17 21.74 8.09
N HIS A 39 2.87 21.42 8.17
CA HIS A 39 1.93 21.36 7.04
C HIS A 39 1.77 22.67 6.25
N LYS A 40 2.15 23.81 6.82
CA LYS A 40 2.21 25.10 6.10
C LYS A 40 3.34 25.14 5.06
N ARG A 41 4.44 24.43 5.31
CA ARG A 41 5.64 24.39 4.44
C ARG A 41 5.76 23.10 3.65
N VAL A 42 5.32 21.97 4.21
CA VAL A 42 5.33 20.67 3.55
C VAL A 42 3.90 20.20 3.39
N TRP A 43 3.41 20.10 2.16
CA TRP A 43 2.04 19.65 1.90
C TRP A 43 1.93 18.13 2.00
N VAL A 44 0.80 17.63 2.46
CA VAL A 44 0.50 16.20 2.61
C VAL A 44 -0.61 15.83 1.63
N ASP A 45 -0.34 14.82 0.81
CA ASP A 45 -1.28 14.24 -0.15
C ASP A 45 -1.53 12.77 0.18
N VAL A 46 -2.78 12.41 0.46
CA VAL A 46 -3.17 11.03 0.79
C VAL A 46 -3.94 10.41 -0.37
N ARG A 47 -3.38 9.38 -1.00
CA ARG A 47 -3.95 8.73 -2.19
C ARG A 47 -4.34 7.29 -1.92
N PHE A 48 -5.55 6.93 -2.34
CA PHE A 48 -5.98 5.55 -2.47
C PHE A 48 -5.78 5.13 -3.92
N ASP A 49 -4.66 4.45 -4.17
CA ASP A 49 -4.21 4.03 -5.49
C ASP A 49 -4.39 2.52 -5.63
N TYR A 50 -5.53 2.17 -6.24
CA TYR A 50 -5.87 0.79 -6.50
C TYR A 50 -5.00 0.17 -7.61
N GLY A 51 -4.16 0.93 -8.32
CA GLY A 51 -3.21 0.40 -9.31
C GLY A 51 -1.91 -0.14 -8.70
N MET A 52 -1.64 0.12 -7.42
CA MET A 52 -0.40 -0.31 -6.75
C MET A 52 -0.33 -1.82 -6.57
N ALA A 53 0.90 -2.37 -6.62
CA ALA A 53 1.17 -3.78 -6.32
C ALA A 53 1.33 -4.02 -4.81
N GLU A 54 2.05 -3.13 -4.13
CA GLU A 54 2.28 -3.19 -2.69
C GLU A 54 1.14 -2.53 -1.91
N HIS A 55 1.07 -2.78 -0.60
CA HIS A 55 -0.01 -2.27 0.25
C HIS A 55 0.01 -0.75 0.44
N SER A 56 1.21 -0.16 0.40
CA SER A 56 1.41 1.26 0.58
C SER A 56 2.76 1.70 0.03
N SER A 57 2.92 3.01 -0.08
CA SER A 57 4.20 3.64 -0.37
C SER A 57 4.13 5.10 0.02
N SER A 58 5.25 5.66 0.46
CA SER A 58 5.41 7.09 0.66
C SER A 58 6.48 7.64 -0.26
N LYS A 59 6.34 8.92 -0.59
CA LYS A 59 7.32 9.68 -1.34
C LYS A 59 7.36 11.09 -0.81
N VAL A 60 8.54 11.55 -0.41
CA VAL A 60 8.73 12.95 -0.02
C VAL A 60 9.57 13.66 -1.09
N THR A 61 9.18 14.88 -1.43
CA THR A 61 9.91 15.75 -2.35
C THR A 61 10.11 17.07 -1.66
N LEU A 62 11.34 17.32 -1.22
CA LEU A 62 11.71 18.45 -0.38
C LEU A 62 12.70 19.38 -1.09
N MET A 63 12.62 20.66 -0.78
CA MET A 63 13.54 21.71 -1.24
C MET A 63 13.80 22.72 -0.12
N GLN A 64 15.00 23.27 -0.10
CA GLN A 64 15.37 24.35 0.82
C GLN A 64 15.02 25.70 0.20
N ILE A 65 14.16 26.47 0.86
CA ILE A 65 13.79 27.84 0.44
C ILE A 65 14.03 28.76 1.63
N SER A 66 14.91 29.74 1.48
CA SER A 66 15.22 30.73 2.53
C SER A 66 15.60 30.11 3.89
N GLY A 67 16.27 28.95 3.88
CA GLY A 67 16.69 28.23 5.10
C GLY A 67 15.62 27.37 5.76
N GLU A 68 14.43 27.25 5.16
CA GLU A 68 13.37 26.36 5.60
C GLU A 68 13.14 25.23 4.59
N VAL A 69 12.76 24.05 5.10
CA VAL A 69 12.33 22.92 4.27
C VAL A 69 10.90 23.15 3.78
N HIS A 70 10.70 23.11 2.47
CA HIS A 70 9.39 23.11 1.83
C HIS A 70 9.24 21.88 0.96
N GLY A 71 8.01 21.46 0.68
CA GLY A 71 7.82 20.34 -0.23
C GLY A 71 6.45 19.70 -0.19
N ILE A 72 6.41 18.44 -0.61
CA ILE A 72 5.23 17.58 -0.66
C ILE A 72 5.61 16.20 -0.11
N ALA A 73 4.80 15.69 0.81
CA ALA A 73 4.79 14.31 1.26
C ALA A 73 3.54 13.63 0.68
N GLU A 74 3.74 12.67 -0.19
CA GLU A 74 2.69 11.85 -0.78
C GLU A 74 2.67 10.49 -0.08
N VAL A 75 1.50 10.09 0.42
CA VAL A 75 1.27 8.79 1.03
C VAL A 75 0.21 8.07 0.21
N ARG A 76 0.58 6.91 -0.35
CA ARG A 76 -0.31 6.10 -1.17
C ARG A 76 -0.67 4.81 -0.46
N PHE A 77 -1.93 4.43 -0.56
CA PHE A 77 -2.51 3.23 0.03
C PHE A 77 -3.24 2.44 -1.04
N GLN A 78 -3.01 1.14 -1.10
CA GLN A 78 -3.78 0.23 -1.93
C GLN A 78 -5.05 -0.18 -1.18
N GLY A 79 -6.19 0.36 -1.61
CA GLY A 79 -7.47 0.21 -0.94
C GLY A 79 -8.07 -1.21 -0.93
N LEU A 80 -7.58 -2.16 -1.75
CA LEU A 80 -7.95 -3.58 -1.61
C LEU A 80 -7.48 -4.14 -0.27
N PHE A 81 -6.23 -3.88 0.11
CA PHE A 81 -5.67 -4.40 1.37
C PHE A 81 -6.34 -3.74 2.58
N LEU A 82 -6.75 -2.47 2.45
CA LEU A 82 -7.61 -1.78 3.42
C LEU A 82 -8.98 -2.46 3.60
N TRP A 83 -9.52 -3.02 2.52
CA TRP A 83 -10.78 -3.77 2.56
C TRP A 83 -10.58 -5.16 3.21
N GLN A 84 -9.49 -5.85 2.87
CA GLN A 84 -9.16 -7.18 3.38
C GLN A 84 -8.85 -7.19 4.88
N ASP A 85 -7.95 -6.31 5.33
CA ASP A 85 -7.49 -6.27 6.72
C ASP A 85 -7.32 -4.82 7.19
N PHE A 86 -8.45 -4.22 7.57
CA PHE A 86 -8.48 -2.83 8.00
C PHE A 86 -7.67 -2.60 9.29
N GLN A 87 -7.64 -3.57 10.19
CA GLN A 87 -6.98 -3.42 11.49
C GLN A 87 -5.47 -3.29 11.31
N THR A 88 -4.83 -4.23 10.62
CA THR A 88 -3.39 -4.13 10.33
C THR A 88 -3.09 -2.90 9.48
N PHE A 89 -3.97 -2.55 8.55
CA PHE A 89 -3.77 -1.34 7.74
C PHE A 89 -3.77 -0.06 8.58
N PHE A 90 -4.71 0.05 9.52
CA PHE A 90 -4.84 1.23 10.38
C PHE A 90 -3.71 1.32 11.42
N TYR A 91 -3.40 0.20 12.09
CA TYR A 91 -2.46 0.19 13.21
C TYR A 91 -1.00 -0.05 12.83
N GLU A 92 -0.70 -0.56 11.64
CA GLU A 92 0.68 -0.85 11.23
C GLU A 92 1.06 -0.15 9.92
N VAL A 93 0.23 -0.26 8.87
CA VAL A 93 0.57 0.34 7.56
C VAL A 93 0.61 1.87 7.62
N VAL A 94 -0.37 2.51 8.26
CA VAL A 94 -0.36 3.98 8.42
C VAL A 94 0.85 4.46 9.22
N PRO A 95 1.17 3.91 10.42
CA PRO A 95 2.40 4.26 11.13
C PRO A 95 3.68 4.02 10.34
N HIS A 96 3.77 2.90 9.61
CA HIS A 96 4.93 2.56 8.78
C HIS A 96 5.24 3.67 7.77
N GLU A 97 4.24 4.11 7.00
CA GLU A 97 4.44 5.14 5.98
C GLU A 97 4.69 6.53 6.57
N LEU A 98 4.04 6.87 7.68
CA LEU A 98 4.25 8.16 8.33
C LEU A 98 5.62 8.23 9.02
N ALA A 99 6.18 7.13 9.49
CA ALA A 99 7.55 7.06 9.98
C ALA A 99 8.56 7.39 8.87
N HIS A 100 8.37 6.87 7.65
CA HIS A 100 9.19 7.23 6.48
C HIS A 100 9.12 8.73 6.19
N VAL A 101 7.90 9.28 6.13
CA VAL A 101 7.69 10.72 5.87
C VAL A 101 8.37 11.60 6.93
N LEU A 102 8.21 11.27 8.21
CA LEU A 102 8.81 12.02 9.31
C LEU A 102 10.34 11.89 9.32
N MET A 103 10.88 10.71 9.00
CA MET A 103 12.32 10.50 8.93
C MET A 103 12.95 11.31 7.79
N GLU A 104 12.37 11.26 6.58
CA GLU A 104 12.86 12.03 5.44
C GLU A 104 12.87 13.54 5.74
N LEU A 105 11.82 14.05 6.37
CA LEU A 105 11.74 15.45 6.78
C LEU A 105 12.84 15.81 7.80
N ARG A 106 13.03 14.99 8.84
CA ARG A 106 14.07 15.21 9.86
C ARG A 106 15.47 15.19 9.27
N CYS A 107 15.74 14.27 8.35
CA CYS A 107 17.01 14.21 7.63
C CYS A 107 17.24 15.49 6.82
N ALA A 108 16.24 15.94 6.06
CA ALA A 108 16.33 17.17 5.27
C ALA A 108 16.51 18.44 6.13
N GLU A 109 15.84 18.52 7.30
CA GLU A 109 16.02 19.63 8.24
C GLU A 109 17.42 19.65 8.88
N ARG A 110 18.03 18.48 9.08
CA ARG A 110 19.42 18.34 9.56
C ARG A 110 20.46 18.46 8.44
N GLY A 111 20.05 18.57 7.17
CA GLY A 111 20.95 18.60 6.02
C GLY A 111 21.69 17.28 5.78
N VAL A 112 21.11 16.16 6.20
CA VAL A 112 21.67 14.81 6.01
C VAL A 112 20.80 13.99 5.06
N THR A 113 21.41 13.00 4.41
CA THR A 113 20.71 12.02 3.59
C THR A 113 20.37 10.77 4.41
N MET A 114 19.27 10.09 4.05
CA MET A 114 18.97 8.79 4.61
C MET A 114 19.90 7.72 4.04
N ASP A 115 20.59 6.99 4.91
CA ASP A 115 21.45 5.87 4.51
C ASP A 115 20.67 4.55 4.39
N LYS A 116 19.59 4.39 5.17
CA LYS A 116 18.71 3.21 5.19
C LYS A 116 17.27 3.63 5.41
N ALA A 117 16.34 2.99 4.70
CA ALA A 117 14.89 3.23 4.84
C ALA A 117 14.35 2.82 6.22
N HIS A 118 14.82 1.71 6.78
CA HIS A 118 14.37 1.16 8.06
C HIS A 118 15.54 1.15 9.06
N SER A 119 15.96 2.33 9.51
CA SER A 119 17.02 2.52 10.52
C SER A 119 16.46 2.41 11.95
N ASP A 120 17.33 2.45 12.97
CA ASP A 120 16.88 2.49 14.37
C ASP A 120 16.01 3.73 14.65
N GLU A 121 16.34 4.90 14.06
CA GLU A 121 15.50 6.11 14.17
C GLU A 121 14.12 5.90 13.52
N TRP A 122 14.03 5.10 12.45
CA TRP A 122 12.73 4.74 11.86
C TRP A 122 11.92 3.83 12.79
N ILE A 123 12.56 2.83 13.41
CA ILE A 123 11.91 1.93 14.38
C ILE A 123 11.35 2.73 15.55
N ASP A 124 12.13 3.65 16.10
CA ASP A 124 11.72 4.53 17.18
C ASP A 124 10.53 5.41 16.76
N LEU A 125 10.52 5.88 15.51
CA LEU A 125 9.40 6.64 14.95
C LEU A 125 8.13 5.81 14.81
N VAL A 126 8.22 4.57 14.34
CA VAL A 126 7.05 3.68 14.25
C VAL A 126 6.44 3.46 15.64
N LEU A 127 7.28 3.16 16.64
CA LEU A 127 6.84 2.90 18.01
C LEU A 127 6.38 4.19 18.73
N ASP A 128 6.93 5.35 18.39
CA ASP A 128 6.38 6.64 18.82
C ASP A 128 4.99 6.86 18.23
N ILE A 129 4.78 6.52 16.95
CA ILE A 129 3.47 6.64 16.28
C ILE A 129 2.43 5.71 16.90
N ASN A 130 2.77 4.42 17.01
CA ASN A 130 1.95 3.41 17.62
C ASN A 130 2.83 2.42 18.40
N PRO A 131 2.81 2.44 19.75
CA PRO A 131 3.61 1.55 20.58
C PRO A 131 3.31 0.06 20.40
N ASP A 132 2.12 -0.26 19.91
CA ASP A 132 1.66 -1.64 19.69
C ASP A 132 1.96 -2.15 18.27
N ALA A 133 2.53 -1.33 17.38
CA ALA A 133 2.89 -1.75 16.04
C ALA A 133 4.13 -2.66 16.04
N GLU A 134 4.22 -3.60 15.10
CA GLU A 134 5.43 -4.39 14.85
C GLU A 134 6.30 -3.68 13.79
N PRO A 135 7.47 -3.11 14.14
CA PRO A 135 8.31 -2.42 13.19
C PRO A 135 9.01 -3.43 12.27
N ALA A 136 8.46 -3.61 11.07
CA ALA A 136 9.02 -4.48 10.06
C ALA A 136 9.20 -3.73 8.73
N ALA A 137 10.24 -4.10 7.96
CA ALA A 137 10.50 -3.54 6.65
C ALA A 137 9.34 -3.77 5.64
N LYS A 138 8.50 -4.78 5.92
CA LYS A 138 7.25 -5.04 5.21
C LYS A 138 6.21 -5.46 6.24
N VAL A 139 5.09 -4.75 6.27
CA VAL A 139 3.98 -5.03 7.19
C VAL A 139 3.33 -6.36 6.80
N LYS A 140 3.09 -7.22 7.78
CA LYS A 140 2.46 -8.54 7.58
C LYS A 140 1.01 -8.47 8.06
N GLY A 141 0.09 -8.28 7.14
CA GLY A 141 -1.35 -8.40 7.39
C GLY A 141 -1.96 -9.60 6.67
N ASN A 142 -3.27 -9.79 6.84
CA ASN A 142 -4.06 -10.75 6.04
C ASN A 142 -4.33 -10.16 4.65
N PHE A 143 -3.24 -9.87 3.93
CA PHE A 143 -3.23 -9.24 2.61
C PHE A 143 -3.10 -10.30 1.53
N ASP A 144 -4.14 -10.42 0.70
CA ASP A 144 -4.13 -11.30 -0.45
C ASP A 144 -3.91 -10.47 -1.73
N ASP A 145 -2.70 -10.55 -2.28
CA ASP A 145 -2.28 -9.79 -3.45
C ASP A 145 -2.69 -10.44 -4.77
N ARG A 146 -3.26 -11.65 -4.74
CA ARG A 146 -3.63 -12.40 -5.94
C ARG A 146 -4.66 -11.68 -6.81
N PRO A 147 -5.71 -11.01 -6.28
CA PRO A 147 -6.62 -10.21 -7.10
C PRO A 147 -5.92 -9.07 -7.85
N VAL A 148 -4.95 -8.40 -7.22
CA VAL A 148 -4.15 -7.34 -7.87
C VAL A 148 -3.30 -7.94 -8.99
N LYS A 149 -2.66 -9.09 -8.75
CA LYS A 149 -1.87 -9.80 -9.77
C LYS A 149 -2.72 -10.26 -10.95
N LEU A 150 -3.93 -10.75 -10.71
CA LEU A 150 -4.86 -11.15 -11.77
C LEU A 150 -5.27 -9.98 -12.65
N GLN A 151 -5.60 -8.83 -12.04
CA GLN A 151 -5.93 -7.63 -12.80
C GLN A 151 -4.77 -7.12 -13.66
N LYS A 152 -3.53 -7.33 -13.20
CA LYS A 152 -2.31 -7.01 -13.95
C LYS A 152 -1.95 -8.07 -15.00
N GLY A 153 -2.86 -9.00 -15.30
CA GLY A 153 -2.71 -10.02 -16.33
C GLY A 153 -1.93 -11.25 -15.88
N GLY A 154 -1.81 -11.48 -14.57
CA GLY A 154 -1.23 -12.70 -13.99
C GLY A 154 -1.98 -13.97 -14.40
N ILE A 155 -1.29 -15.10 -14.35
CA ILE A 155 -1.83 -16.41 -14.72
C ILE A 155 -2.30 -17.11 -13.45
N ALA A 156 -3.59 -17.44 -13.39
CA ALA A 156 -4.15 -18.27 -12.33
C ALA A 156 -3.72 -19.72 -12.50
N CYS A 157 -3.15 -20.29 -11.45
CA CYS A 157 -2.68 -21.66 -11.39
C CYS A 157 -3.13 -22.35 -10.09
N GLU A 158 -3.19 -23.68 -10.14
CA GLU A 158 -3.39 -24.53 -8.98
C GLU A 158 -2.28 -25.58 -8.86
N CYS A 159 -2.03 -26.06 -7.65
CA CYS A 159 -1.25 -27.28 -7.37
C CYS A 159 -2.10 -28.27 -6.55
N ASP A 160 -1.47 -29.32 -6.01
CA ASP A 160 -2.16 -30.37 -5.25
C ASP A 160 -2.22 -30.09 -3.73
N CYS A 161 -1.94 -28.86 -3.29
CA CYS A 161 -2.20 -28.45 -1.91
C CYS A 161 -3.72 -28.30 -1.67
N ASP A 162 -4.10 -28.13 -0.41
CA ASP A 162 -5.51 -28.01 -0.04
C ASP A 162 -6.00 -26.55 -0.07
N ASP A 163 -7.31 -26.40 -0.33
CA ASP A 163 -8.06 -25.16 -0.23
C ASP A 163 -7.43 -23.97 -0.98
N LEU A 164 -7.48 -22.78 -0.36
CA LEU A 164 -7.01 -21.53 -0.91
C LEU A 164 -5.48 -21.50 -1.11
N SER A 165 -4.73 -22.36 -0.42
CA SER A 165 -3.26 -22.43 -0.53
C SER A 165 -2.79 -23.03 -1.87
N SER A 166 -3.65 -23.84 -2.49
CA SER A 166 -3.41 -24.42 -3.82
C SER A 166 -3.38 -23.37 -4.93
N PHE A 167 -4.15 -22.29 -4.76
CA PHE A 167 -4.36 -21.26 -5.77
C PHE A 167 -3.24 -20.22 -5.74
N VAL A 168 -2.49 -20.12 -6.82
CA VAL A 168 -1.42 -19.12 -6.98
C VAL A 168 -1.63 -18.31 -8.25
N VAL A 169 -1.10 -17.08 -8.23
CA VAL A 169 -1.10 -16.22 -9.42
C VAL A 169 0.34 -15.90 -9.76
N VAL A 170 0.77 -16.37 -10.93
CA VAL A 170 2.14 -16.21 -11.39
C VAL A 170 2.23 -15.13 -12.46
N ALA A 171 3.39 -14.47 -12.56
CA ALA A 171 3.60 -13.41 -13.54
C ALA A 171 3.52 -13.96 -14.97
N ASN A 172 2.78 -13.28 -15.84
CA ASN A 172 2.64 -13.66 -17.25
C ASN A 172 3.86 -13.20 -18.06
N THR A 173 4.96 -13.93 -17.92
CA THR A 173 6.20 -13.71 -18.70
C THR A 173 6.44 -14.89 -19.64
N PRO A 174 7.17 -14.71 -20.76
CA PRO A 174 7.53 -15.83 -21.64
C PRO A 174 8.23 -16.97 -20.89
N SER A 175 9.11 -16.64 -19.94
CA SER A 175 9.81 -17.61 -19.11
C SER A 175 8.83 -18.42 -18.24
N THR A 176 7.91 -17.74 -17.55
CA THR A 176 6.89 -18.40 -16.71
C THR A 176 6.00 -19.32 -17.55
N VAL A 177 5.55 -18.85 -18.72
CA VAL A 177 4.70 -19.63 -19.63
C VAL A 177 5.41 -20.88 -20.13
N MET A 178 6.70 -20.78 -20.45
CA MET A 178 7.50 -21.95 -20.84
C MET A 178 7.63 -22.96 -19.69
N LYS A 179 7.94 -22.49 -18.47
CA LYS A 179 8.04 -23.37 -17.29
C LYS A 179 6.71 -24.05 -16.95
N LEU A 180 5.58 -23.33 -17.07
CA LEU A 180 4.26 -23.93 -16.88
C LEU A 180 3.96 -25.02 -17.93
N LYS A 181 4.33 -24.79 -19.19
CA LYS A 181 4.13 -25.78 -20.26
C LYS A 181 5.05 -27.00 -20.10
N GLY A 182 6.25 -26.80 -19.57
CA GLY A 182 7.23 -27.85 -19.30
C GLY A 182 7.09 -28.51 -17.93
N GLU A 183 6.10 -28.12 -17.12
CA GLU A 183 5.92 -28.58 -15.73
C GLU A 183 7.12 -28.28 -14.80
N ASP A 184 7.99 -27.34 -15.19
CA ASP A 184 9.17 -26.90 -14.43
C ASP A 184 8.84 -25.88 -13.32
N LEU A 185 7.60 -25.41 -13.26
CA LEU A 185 7.12 -24.49 -12.22
C LEU A 185 6.34 -25.29 -11.17
N CYS A 186 7.01 -25.62 -10.07
CA CYS A 186 6.42 -26.44 -9.00
C CYS A 186 6.11 -25.64 -7.74
N CYS A 187 5.14 -26.13 -6.98
CA CYS A 187 4.82 -25.64 -5.65
C CYS A 187 5.97 -25.93 -4.67
N SER A 188 6.33 -24.96 -3.82
CA SER A 188 7.36 -25.16 -2.79
C SER A 188 6.95 -26.17 -1.73
N GLU A 189 5.65 -26.31 -1.47
CA GLU A 189 5.11 -27.14 -0.39
C GLU A 189 4.89 -28.59 -0.85
N CYS A 190 4.08 -28.80 -1.89
CA CYS A 190 3.74 -30.16 -2.37
C CYS A 190 4.66 -30.67 -3.47
N SER A 191 5.57 -29.84 -4.02
CA SER A 191 6.42 -30.17 -5.18
C SER A 191 5.68 -30.50 -6.48
N SER A 192 4.34 -30.50 -6.50
CA SER A 192 3.55 -30.69 -7.72
C SER A 192 3.69 -29.52 -8.69
N ALA A 193 3.70 -29.82 -9.98
CA ALA A 193 3.69 -28.82 -11.04
C ALA A 193 2.39 -28.00 -11.02
N TYR A 194 2.53 -26.69 -11.17
CA TYR A 194 1.39 -25.79 -11.26
C TYR A 194 0.66 -25.96 -12.60
N ARG A 195 -0.67 -26.05 -12.55
CA ARG A 195 -1.54 -26.16 -13.71
C ARG A 195 -2.36 -24.89 -13.87
N ARG A 196 -2.50 -24.39 -15.09
CA ARG A 196 -3.35 -23.23 -15.37
C ARG A 196 -4.82 -23.60 -15.17
N ILE A 197 -5.57 -22.75 -14.48
CA ILE A 197 -7.01 -22.94 -14.27
C ILE A 197 -7.84 -21.79 -14.85
N GLN A 198 -9.08 -22.11 -15.20
CA GLN A 198 -10.06 -21.13 -15.71
C GLN A 198 -10.84 -20.47 -14.58
N LYS A 199 -11.46 -19.31 -14.85
CA LYS A 199 -12.13 -18.45 -13.84
C LYS A 199 -13.22 -19.18 -13.07
N GLU A 200 -13.87 -20.17 -13.68
CA GLU A 200 -14.94 -20.96 -13.07
C GLU A 200 -14.46 -21.84 -11.91
N HIS A 201 -13.16 -22.11 -11.86
CA HIS A 201 -12.52 -22.92 -10.81
C HIS A 201 -11.79 -22.05 -9.78
N TRP A 202 -11.88 -20.72 -9.87
CA TRP A 202 -11.21 -19.85 -8.91
C TRP A 202 -11.91 -19.89 -7.55
N PRO A 203 -11.15 -19.82 -6.44
CA PRO A 203 -11.73 -19.77 -5.11
C PRO A 203 -12.71 -18.60 -4.93
N ALA A 204 -13.77 -18.81 -4.16
CA ALA A 204 -14.82 -17.82 -3.96
C ALA A 204 -14.29 -16.53 -3.30
N GLU A 205 -13.32 -16.66 -2.41
CA GLU A 205 -12.62 -15.55 -1.73
C GLU A 205 -11.89 -14.66 -2.74
N ILE A 206 -11.22 -15.26 -3.73
CA ILE A 206 -10.53 -14.54 -4.81
C ILE A 206 -11.53 -13.83 -5.71
N LEU A 207 -12.63 -14.49 -6.07
CA LEU A 207 -13.67 -13.90 -6.91
C LEU A 207 -14.36 -12.73 -6.21
N SER A 208 -14.63 -12.85 -4.91
CA SER A 208 -15.21 -11.77 -4.08
C SER A 208 -14.29 -10.57 -4.01
N ALA A 209 -13.01 -10.79 -3.69
CA ALA A 209 -12.00 -9.73 -3.62
C ALA A 209 -11.78 -9.06 -4.99
N LEU A 210 -11.75 -9.85 -6.07
CA LEU A 210 -11.62 -9.33 -7.43
C LEU A 210 -12.84 -8.51 -7.86
N SER A 211 -14.05 -8.98 -7.55
CA SER A 211 -15.28 -8.24 -7.87
C SER A 211 -15.36 -6.90 -7.14
N PHE A 212 -14.98 -6.88 -5.85
CA PHE A 212 -14.83 -5.63 -5.10
C PHE A 212 -13.80 -4.72 -5.79
N TYR A 213 -12.61 -5.25 -6.07
CA TYR A 213 -11.50 -4.50 -6.64
C TYR A 213 -11.83 -3.89 -8.02
N GLU A 214 -12.38 -4.69 -8.93
CA GLU A 214 -12.85 -4.25 -10.26
C GLU A 214 -13.92 -3.16 -10.12
N GLY A 215 -14.92 -3.38 -9.26
CA GLY A 215 -16.01 -2.43 -9.05
C GLY A 215 -15.57 -1.08 -8.47
N VAL A 216 -14.50 -1.06 -7.68
CA VAL A 216 -13.89 0.19 -7.19
C VAL A 216 -13.06 0.86 -8.27
N MET A 217 -12.22 0.12 -8.99
CA MET A 217 -11.37 0.65 -10.06
C MET A 217 -12.17 1.38 -11.14
N GLU A 218 -13.36 0.88 -11.51
CA GLU A 218 -14.25 1.53 -12.47
C GLU A 218 -14.76 2.92 -12.03
N ARG A 219 -14.72 3.20 -10.72
CA ARG A 219 -15.35 4.38 -10.12
C ARG A 219 -14.35 5.29 -9.40
N LYS A 220 -13.11 4.85 -9.22
CA LYS A 220 -12.10 5.55 -8.45
C LYS A 220 -11.71 6.85 -9.16
N VAL A 221 -11.79 7.96 -8.44
CA VAL A 221 -11.36 9.26 -8.95
C VAL A 221 -9.85 9.40 -8.76
N HIS A 222 -9.17 9.75 -9.85
CA HIS A 222 -7.76 10.12 -9.86
C HIS A 222 -7.67 11.64 -9.94
N ASN A 223 -7.11 12.26 -8.91
CA ASN A 223 -6.77 13.67 -8.99
C ASN A 223 -5.37 13.82 -9.59
N ALA A 224 -5.10 14.99 -10.18
CA ALA A 224 -3.74 15.38 -10.51
C ALA A 224 -2.87 15.39 -9.24
N PRO A 225 -1.59 14.95 -9.33
CA PRO A 225 -0.64 15.07 -8.24
C PRO A 225 -0.55 16.51 -7.74
N LEU A 226 -0.29 16.71 -6.44
CA LEU A 226 0.06 18.04 -5.96
C LEU A 226 1.30 18.55 -6.71
N SER A 227 1.23 19.79 -7.17
CA SER A 227 2.38 20.53 -7.68
C SER A 227 2.55 21.79 -6.86
N ARG A 228 3.76 22.02 -6.37
CA ARG A 228 4.13 23.24 -5.65
C ARG A 228 5.34 23.87 -6.30
#